data_AF-X1F3B3-F1
#
_entry.id   AF-X1F3B3-F1
#
_cell.length_a   1.000
_cell.length_b   1.000
_cell.length_c   1.000
_cell.angle_alpha   90.00
_cell.angle_beta   90.00
_cell.angle_gamma   90.00
#
_symmetry.space_group_name_H-M   'P 1'
#
loop_
_entity.id
_entity.type
_entity.pdbx_description
1 polymer ?
#
loop_
_entity_poly.entity_id
_entity_poly.type
_entity_poly.pdbx_seq_one_letter_code
_entity_poly.pdbx_strand_id
1 'polypeptide(L)'
;MRDLIDFAVKEAFDPVEDLFIHGGNAIPEPFIEYSDKIGLTSEWIQKFWHSHWRLLGAERILEAFHRKFINEIDLKKYLKRLDYTERDRELVLSMSYNLLTRVDVRRIYENGLMSTSELREYYGSLGFSERDKTLMTQLAQQLRFIDAKDLRS
;
A
#
# COMPACT_ATOMS: atom_id res chain seq x y z
N MET A 1 -19.90 8.06 13.69
CA MET A 1 -19.88 9.40 14.32
C MET A 1 -18.59 10.04 13.87
N ARG A 2 -18.62 11.27 13.33
CA ARG A 2 -17.36 11.99 13.02
C ARG A 2 -16.84 12.60 14.32
N ASP A 3 -15.54 12.53 14.54
CA ASP A 3 -14.87 13.15 15.68
C ASP A 3 -13.74 14.08 15.23
N LEU A 4 -13.00 14.63 16.21
CA LEU A 4 -11.90 15.54 15.94
C LEU A 4 -10.70 14.85 15.25
N ILE A 5 -10.55 13.54 15.42
CA ILE A 5 -9.50 12.76 14.77
C ILE A 5 -9.80 12.67 13.28
N ASP A 6 -11.06 12.35 12.92
CA ASP A 6 -11.52 12.35 11.52
C ASP A 6 -11.26 13.70 10.83
N PHE A 7 -11.47 14.81 11.54
CA PHE A 7 -11.19 16.15 11.01
C PHE A 7 -9.70 16.39 10.79
N ALA A 8 -8.86 16.00 11.75
CA ALA A 8 -7.41 16.16 11.64
C ALA A 8 -6.84 15.33 10.48
N VAL A 9 -7.23 14.05 10.39
CA VAL A 9 -6.71 13.12 9.39
C VAL A 9 -7.19 13.48 7.97
N LYS A 10 -8.39 14.05 7.86
CA LYS A 10 -8.93 14.56 6.59
C LYS A 10 -8.54 16.01 6.31
N GLU A 11 -7.62 16.59 7.06
CA GLU A 11 -7.07 17.93 6.81
C GLU A 11 -8.11 19.07 6.90
N ALA A 12 -9.17 18.88 7.72
CA ALA A 12 -10.20 19.89 7.94
C ALA A 12 -9.75 21.09 8.80
N PHE A 13 -8.62 20.97 9.50
CA PHE A 13 -8.04 22.09 10.26
C PHE A 13 -7.12 22.95 9.40
N ASP A 14 -6.34 22.33 8.52
CA ASP A 14 -5.40 22.99 7.61
C ASP A 14 -5.64 22.50 6.17
N PRO A 15 -6.75 22.90 5.54
CA PRO A 15 -7.09 22.42 4.21
C PRO A 15 -6.07 22.95 3.21
N VAL A 16 -5.37 22.06 2.51
CA VAL A 16 -4.53 22.45 1.39
C VAL A 16 -5.46 22.81 0.22
N GLU A 17 -5.40 24.06 -0.26
CA GLU A 17 -6.27 24.56 -1.35
C GLU A 17 -6.16 23.73 -2.64
N ASP A 18 -4.99 23.13 -2.92
CA ASP A 18 -4.80 22.23 -4.07
C ASP A 18 -5.36 20.81 -3.83
N LEU A 19 -5.45 20.37 -2.57
CA LEU A 19 -6.15 19.14 -2.16
C LEU A 19 -7.61 19.40 -1.81
N PHE A 20 -8.10 20.60 -2.13
CA PHE A 20 -9.51 20.82 -2.39
C PHE A 20 -9.83 20.03 -3.66
N ILE A 21 -9.97 18.71 -3.53
CA ILE A 21 -10.18 17.74 -4.61
C ILE A 21 -11.40 18.09 -5.48
N HIS A 22 -12.19 19.09 -5.08
CA HIS A 22 -13.35 19.57 -5.80
C HIS A 22 -13.36 21.10 -5.80
N GLY A 23 -12.58 21.74 -6.69
CA GLY A 23 -12.60 23.18 -6.96
C GLY A 23 -14.00 23.70 -7.33
N GLY A 24 -14.88 23.78 -6.33
CA GLY A 24 -16.33 23.87 -6.50
C GLY A 24 -17.18 23.38 -5.32
N ASN A 25 -16.63 23.20 -4.10
CA ASN A 25 -17.46 22.87 -2.91
C ASN A 25 -18.31 24.06 -2.46
N ALA A 26 -19.38 24.37 -3.19
CA ALA A 26 -20.48 25.13 -2.62
C ALA A 26 -21.16 24.25 -1.56
N ILE A 27 -21.06 24.64 -0.29
CA ILE A 27 -21.88 24.06 0.77
C ILE A 27 -23.34 24.40 0.42
N PRO A 28 -24.26 23.43 0.32
CA PRO A 28 -25.65 23.72 0.02
C PRO A 28 -26.22 24.71 1.04
N GLU A 29 -26.88 25.77 0.58
CA GLU A 29 -27.47 26.78 1.46
C GLU A 29 -28.43 26.17 2.51
N PRO A 30 -29.29 25.17 2.18
CA PRO A 30 -30.09 24.50 3.20
C PRO A 30 -29.24 23.80 4.28
N PHE A 31 -28.08 23.25 3.92
CA PHE A 31 -27.18 22.62 4.89
C PHE A 31 -26.65 23.64 5.89
N ILE A 32 -26.29 24.84 5.42
CA ILE A 32 -25.86 25.95 6.29
C ILE A 32 -27.02 26.38 7.19
N GLU A 33 -28.21 26.64 6.65
CA GLU A 33 -29.38 27.08 7.40
C GLU A 33 -29.77 26.10 8.52
N TYR A 34 -29.87 24.81 8.21
CA TYR A 34 -30.22 23.82 9.21
C TYR A 34 -29.10 23.57 10.22
N SER A 35 -27.83 23.70 9.82
CA SER A 35 -26.69 23.57 10.74
C SER A 35 -26.61 24.73 11.73
N ASP A 36 -26.91 25.95 11.28
CA ASP A 36 -26.99 27.14 12.14
C ASP A 36 -28.12 27.02 13.17
N LYS A 37 -29.30 26.52 12.75
CA LYS A 37 -30.45 26.25 13.66
C LYS A 37 -30.14 25.26 14.78
N ILE A 38 -29.20 24.34 14.58
CA ILE A 38 -28.74 23.40 15.61
C ILE A 38 -27.49 23.89 16.37
N GLY A 39 -27.04 25.11 16.10
CA GLY A 39 -25.98 25.80 16.84
C GLY A 39 -24.55 25.56 16.34
N LEU A 40 -24.36 25.06 15.10
CA LEU A 40 -23.02 24.95 14.51
C LEU A 40 -22.55 26.31 13.99
N THR A 41 -21.35 26.73 14.38
CA THR A 41 -20.72 27.93 13.79
C THR A 41 -20.33 27.68 12.34
N SER A 42 -20.21 28.75 11.54
CA SER A 42 -19.74 28.67 10.15
C SER A 42 -18.42 27.89 10.00
N GLU A 43 -17.50 28.06 10.96
CA GLU A 43 -16.25 27.30 11.01
C GLU A 43 -16.51 25.79 11.11
N TRP A 44 -17.34 25.34 12.05
CA TRP A 44 -17.65 23.92 12.21
C TRP A 44 -18.42 23.36 11.02
N ILE A 45 -19.35 24.12 10.44
CA ILE A 45 -20.06 23.74 9.21
C ILE A 45 -19.06 23.41 8.09
N GLN A 46 -18.05 24.26 7.90
CA GLN A 46 -17.00 24.03 6.91
C GLN A 46 -16.17 22.78 7.21
N LYS A 47 -15.80 22.51 8.48
CA LYS A 47 -15.03 21.30 8.85
C LYS A 47 -15.83 20.00 8.69
N PHE A 48 -17.10 20.02 9.10
CA PHE A 48 -18.02 18.90 8.88
C PHE A 48 -18.23 18.62 7.40
N TRP A 49 -18.37 19.67 6.60
CA TRP A 49 -18.45 19.52 5.15
C TRP A 49 -17.11 19.02 4.59
N HIS A 50 -15.96 19.57 4.96
CA HIS A 50 -14.69 19.12 4.39
C HIS A 50 -14.42 17.63 4.62
N SER A 51 -14.71 17.15 5.83
CA SER A 51 -14.56 15.75 6.21
C SER A 51 -15.71 14.84 5.71
N HIS A 52 -16.68 15.38 4.96
CA HIS A 52 -17.90 14.66 4.60
C HIS A 52 -17.68 13.51 3.63
N TRP A 53 -16.70 13.69 2.73
CA TRP A 53 -16.36 12.74 1.68
C TRP A 53 -15.92 11.39 2.22
N ARG A 54 -16.28 10.34 1.49
CA ARG A 54 -15.76 9.00 1.69
C ARG A 54 -14.39 8.91 1.01
N LEU A 55 -13.41 8.44 1.74
CA LEU A 55 -12.08 8.20 1.20
C LEU A 55 -12.06 6.87 0.44
N LEU A 56 -11.16 6.75 -0.54
CA LEU A 56 -10.87 5.45 -1.17
C LEU A 56 -10.31 4.50 -0.12
N GLY A 57 -10.71 3.22 -0.17
CA GLY A 57 -10.09 2.18 0.66
C GLY A 57 -8.68 1.82 0.19
N ALA A 58 -7.84 1.29 1.09
CA ALA A 58 -6.44 0.95 0.81
C ALA A 58 -6.27 0.04 -0.43
N GLU A 59 -7.16 -0.94 -0.62
CA GLU A 59 -7.13 -1.83 -1.79
C GLU A 59 -7.27 -1.07 -3.12
N ARG A 60 -8.19 -0.09 -3.18
CA ARG A 60 -8.41 0.72 -4.39
C ARG A 60 -7.26 1.69 -4.64
N ILE A 61 -6.69 2.21 -3.57
CA ILE A 61 -5.49 3.05 -3.61
C ILE A 61 -4.29 2.25 -4.15
N LEU A 62 -4.09 1.02 -3.68
CA LEU A 62 -3.07 0.11 -4.20
C LEU A 62 -3.33 -0.29 -5.66
N GLU A 63 -4.58 -0.56 -6.03
CA GLU A 63 -4.96 -0.81 -7.43
C GLU A 63 -4.58 0.38 -8.33
N ALA A 64 -4.89 1.61 -7.91
CA ALA A 64 -4.52 2.82 -8.63
C ALA A 64 -3.00 2.99 -8.75
N PHE A 65 -2.25 2.67 -7.70
CA PHE A 65 -0.79 2.69 -7.68
C PHE A 65 -0.19 1.67 -8.66
N HIS A 66 -0.63 0.41 -8.62
CA HIS A 66 -0.13 -0.62 -9.54
C HIS A 66 -0.50 -0.33 -11.00
N ARG A 67 -1.65 0.30 -11.25
CA ARG A 67 -2.07 0.79 -12.58
C ARG A 67 -1.41 2.10 -13.01
N LYS A 68 -0.52 2.66 -12.19
CA LYS A 68 0.24 3.89 -12.48
C LYS A 68 -0.61 5.15 -12.62
N PHE A 69 -1.82 5.16 -12.04
CA PHE A 69 -2.62 6.39 -11.93
C PHE A 69 -2.09 7.34 -10.86
N ILE A 70 -1.40 6.79 -9.86
CA ILE A 70 -0.75 7.55 -8.80
C ILE A 70 0.67 7.01 -8.59
N ASN A 71 1.56 7.86 -8.09
CA ASN A 71 2.92 7.47 -7.70
C ASN A 71 2.98 7.07 -6.21
N GLU A 72 4.17 6.71 -5.73
CA GLU A 72 4.38 6.31 -4.33
C GLU A 72 4.13 7.44 -3.33
N ILE A 73 4.48 8.68 -3.67
CA ILE A 73 4.25 9.85 -2.81
C ILE A 73 2.75 10.04 -2.61
N ASP A 74 1.97 9.95 -3.69
CA ASP A 74 0.51 10.08 -3.66
C ASP A 74 -0.14 8.91 -2.91
N LEU A 75 0.32 7.68 -3.12
CA LEU A 75 -0.09 6.50 -2.35
C LEU A 75 0.06 6.76 -0.84
N LYS A 76 1.23 7.21 -0.40
CA LYS A 76 1.52 7.49 1.02
C LYS A 76 0.64 8.61 1.57
N LYS A 77 0.35 9.65 0.77
CA LYS A 77 -0.63 10.70 1.16
C LYS A 77 -2.03 10.12 1.36
N TYR A 78 -2.50 9.27 0.46
CA TYR A 78 -3.81 8.62 0.60
C TYR A 78 -3.87 7.73 1.84
N LEU A 79 -2.83 6.92 2.10
CA LEU A 79 -2.78 6.07 3.28
C LEU A 79 -2.71 6.90 4.58
N LYS A 80 -2.02 8.05 4.58
CA LYS A 80 -2.05 8.98 5.73
C LYS A 80 -3.48 9.43 6.04
N ARG A 81 -4.28 9.75 5.02
CA ARG A 81 -5.69 10.15 5.18
C ARG A 81 -6.60 9.00 5.63
N LEU A 82 -6.15 7.75 5.49
CA LEU A 82 -6.80 6.57 6.09
C LEU A 82 -6.30 6.27 7.51
N ASP A 83 -5.55 7.19 8.11
CA ASP A 83 -5.01 7.09 9.47
C ASP A 83 -3.95 5.99 9.66
N TYR A 84 -3.24 5.61 8.59
CA TYR A 84 -2.07 4.73 8.72
C TYR A 84 -0.86 5.51 9.25
N THR A 85 -0.17 4.93 10.24
CA THR A 85 1.12 5.45 10.73
C THR A 85 2.17 5.44 9.63
N GLU A 86 3.25 6.21 9.77
CA GLU A 86 4.34 6.21 8.79
C GLU A 86 4.91 4.82 8.54
N ARG A 87 5.13 4.06 9.62
CA ARG A 87 5.59 2.68 9.54
C ARG A 87 4.62 1.79 8.76
N ASP A 88 3.32 1.91 9.03
CA ASP A 88 2.32 1.07 8.36
C ASP A 88 2.18 1.42 6.89
N ARG A 89 2.37 2.68 6.51
CA ARG A 89 2.41 3.09 5.09
C ARG A 89 3.54 2.40 4.34
N GLU A 90 4.73 2.33 4.94
CA GLU A 90 5.86 1.59 4.35
C GLU A 90 5.60 0.08 4.29
N LEU A 91 4.96 -0.50 5.32
CA LEU A 91 4.60 -1.92 5.34
C LEU A 91 3.57 -2.26 4.25
N VAL A 92 2.51 -1.47 4.13
CA VAL A 92 1.47 -1.65 3.09
C VAL A 92 2.09 -1.56 1.70
N LEU A 93 2.96 -0.56 1.46
CA LEU A 93 3.68 -0.45 0.19
C LEU A 93 4.57 -1.67 -0.06
N SER A 94 5.35 -2.10 0.92
CA SER A 94 6.26 -3.24 0.77
C SER A 94 5.51 -4.54 0.47
N MET A 95 4.38 -4.76 1.14
CA MET A 95 3.51 -5.92 0.93
C MET A 95 2.73 -5.86 -0.39
N SER A 96 2.64 -4.70 -1.03
CA SER A 96 1.91 -4.54 -2.30
C SER A 96 2.61 -5.20 -3.48
N TYR A 97 3.91 -5.42 -3.39
CA TYR A 97 4.68 -6.05 -4.47
C TYR A 97 4.53 -7.57 -4.43
N ASN A 98 4.35 -8.16 -5.61
CA ASN A 98 4.32 -9.61 -5.74
C ASN A 98 5.71 -10.20 -5.44
N LEU A 99 5.74 -11.25 -4.63
CA LEU A 99 6.92 -12.10 -4.51
C LEU A 99 7.10 -12.91 -5.80
N LEU A 100 8.36 -13.15 -6.18
CA LEU A 100 8.72 -14.05 -7.25
C LEU A 100 8.28 -15.48 -6.90
N THR A 101 7.81 -16.23 -7.88
CA THR A 101 7.36 -17.61 -7.63
C THR A 101 8.54 -18.50 -7.25
N ARG A 102 8.28 -19.59 -6.53
CA ARG A 102 9.29 -20.61 -6.21
C ARG A 102 10.06 -21.13 -7.44
N VAL A 103 9.40 -21.15 -8.61
CA VAL A 103 9.99 -21.63 -9.86
C VAL A 103 10.94 -20.57 -10.43
N ASP A 104 10.54 -19.31 -10.44
CA ASP A 104 11.36 -18.24 -11.00
C ASP A 104 12.59 -17.97 -10.12
N VAL A 105 12.44 -17.99 -8.80
CA VAL A 105 13.57 -17.84 -7.86
C VAL A 105 14.58 -18.98 -8.04
N ARG A 106 14.09 -20.22 -8.24
CA ARG A 106 14.96 -21.35 -8.55
C ARG A 106 15.71 -21.15 -9.87
N ARG A 107 15.04 -20.70 -10.93
CA ARG A 107 15.68 -20.42 -12.22
C ARG A 107 16.74 -19.32 -12.12
N ILE A 108 16.48 -18.27 -11.34
CA ILE A 108 17.45 -17.21 -11.06
C ILE A 108 18.70 -17.79 -10.40
N TYR A 109 18.52 -18.70 -9.42
CA TYR A 109 19.62 -19.43 -8.79
C TYR A 109 20.38 -20.35 -9.77
N GLU A 110 19.67 -21.13 -10.59
CA GLU A 110 20.25 -22.04 -11.59
C GLU A 110 21.13 -21.27 -12.59
N ASN A 111 20.71 -20.07 -12.98
CA ASN A 111 21.47 -19.15 -13.84
C ASN A 111 22.60 -18.41 -13.11
N GLY A 112 22.83 -18.68 -11.82
CA GLY A 112 23.93 -18.10 -11.06
C GLY A 112 23.73 -16.64 -10.63
N LEU A 113 22.52 -16.10 -10.74
CA LEU A 113 22.17 -14.73 -10.35
C LEU A 113 21.80 -14.60 -8.87
N MET A 114 21.77 -15.71 -8.14
CA MET A 114 21.43 -15.77 -6.72
C MET A 114 22.29 -16.83 -6.05
N SER A 115 22.76 -16.54 -4.83
CA SER A 115 23.50 -17.48 -3.99
C SER A 115 22.57 -18.49 -3.32
N THR A 116 23.15 -19.56 -2.78
CA THR A 116 22.41 -20.60 -2.05
C THR A 116 21.75 -20.03 -0.78
N SER A 117 22.41 -19.12 -0.06
CA SER A 117 21.85 -18.49 1.14
C SER A 117 20.67 -17.59 0.81
N GLU A 118 20.81 -16.74 -0.23
CA GLU A 118 19.72 -15.88 -0.71
C GLU A 118 18.51 -16.71 -1.16
N LEU A 119 18.74 -17.82 -1.88
CA LEU A 119 17.66 -18.74 -2.28
C LEU A 119 16.92 -19.30 -1.06
N ARG A 120 17.66 -19.77 -0.05
CA ARG A 120 17.06 -20.33 1.18
C ARG A 120 16.25 -19.28 1.91
N GLU A 121 16.79 -18.07 2.06
CA GLU A 121 16.10 -16.95 2.72
C GLU A 121 14.83 -16.55 1.97
N TYR A 122 14.89 -16.46 0.64
CA TYR A 122 13.74 -16.11 -0.19
C TYR A 122 12.61 -17.12 -0.09
N TYR A 123 12.91 -18.43 0.00
CA TYR A 123 11.89 -19.43 0.30
C TYR A 123 11.20 -19.17 1.65
N GLY A 124 11.89 -18.60 2.63
CA GLY A 124 11.27 -18.12 3.87
C GLY A 124 10.27 -16.99 3.64
N SER A 125 10.60 -16.01 2.80
CA SER A 125 9.68 -14.93 2.40
C SER A 125 8.43 -15.44 1.70
N LEU A 126 8.53 -16.58 0.99
CA LEU A 126 7.39 -17.29 0.40
C LEU A 126 6.56 -18.10 1.40
N GLY A 127 6.94 -18.12 2.68
CA GLY A 127 6.22 -18.81 3.75
C GLY A 127 6.57 -20.30 3.89
N PHE A 128 7.64 -20.79 3.26
CA PHE A 128 8.07 -22.19 3.45
C PHE A 128 8.63 -22.43 4.85
N SER A 129 8.36 -23.61 5.41
CA SER A 129 8.93 -24.07 6.68
C SER A 129 10.46 -24.24 6.61
N GLU A 130 11.17 -24.25 7.74
CA GLU A 130 12.63 -24.50 7.74
C GLU A 130 13.03 -25.82 7.07
N ARG A 131 12.18 -26.85 7.21
CA ARG A 131 12.35 -28.12 6.51
C ARG A 131 12.24 -27.93 4.99
N ASP A 132 11.17 -27.28 4.53
CA ASP A 132 10.90 -27.13 3.10
C ASP A 132 11.90 -26.19 2.42
N LYS A 133 12.32 -25.12 3.11
CA LYS A 133 13.42 -24.26 2.68
C LYS A 133 14.68 -25.08 2.41
N THR A 134 15.01 -26.01 3.32
CA THR A 134 16.17 -26.89 3.17
C THR A 134 16.02 -27.82 1.97
N LEU A 135 14.88 -28.50 1.84
CA LEU A 135 14.61 -29.44 0.73
C LEU A 135 14.62 -28.74 -0.63
N MET A 136 13.95 -27.59 -0.74
CA MET A 136 13.88 -26.81 -1.98
C MET A 136 15.24 -26.25 -2.40
N THR A 137 16.07 -25.85 -1.43
CA THR A 137 17.44 -25.38 -1.69
C THR A 137 18.31 -26.53 -2.20
N GLN A 138 18.25 -27.69 -1.54
CA GLN A 138 19.00 -28.88 -1.96
C GLN A 138 18.57 -29.36 -3.35
N LEU A 139 17.27 -29.36 -3.64
CA LEU A 139 16.74 -29.68 -4.97
C LEU A 139 17.30 -28.73 -6.04
N ALA A 140 17.27 -27.42 -5.79
CA ALA A 140 17.80 -26.43 -6.72
C ALA A 140 19.29 -26.62 -6.99
N GLN A 141 20.08 -26.94 -5.95
CA GLN A 141 21.49 -27.27 -6.09
C GLN A 141 21.70 -28.48 -7.00
N GLN A 142 20.98 -29.58 -6.75
CA GLN A 142 21.08 -30.81 -7.55
C GLN A 142 20.75 -30.58 -9.02
N LEU A 143 19.67 -29.84 -9.31
CA LEU A 143 19.28 -29.53 -10.69
C LEU A 143 20.35 -28.71 -11.42
N ARG A 144 20.89 -27.66 -10.77
CA ARG A 144 21.98 -26.87 -11.33
C ARG A 144 23.23 -27.71 -11.63
N PHE A 145 23.56 -28.70 -10.79
CA PHE A 145 24.69 -29.59 -11.05
C PHE A 145 24.45 -30.53 -12.23
N ILE A 146 23.23 -31.02 -12.43
CA ILE A 146 22.86 -31.87 -13.57
C ILE A 146 23.02 -31.07 -14.87
N ASP A 147 22.43 -29.88 -14.94
CA ASP A 147 22.51 -29.03 -16.14
C ASP A 147 23.97 -28.67 -16.48
N ALA A 148 24.79 -28.37 -15.48
CA ALA A 148 26.21 -28.07 -15.67
C ALA A 148 27.03 -29.26 -16.19
N LYS A 149 26.58 -30.50 -15.93
CA LYS A 149 27.22 -31.73 -16.43
C LYS A 149 26.82 -32.00 -17.87
N ASP A 150 25.57 -31.80 -18.22
CA ASP A 150 25.05 -32.01 -19.59
C ASP A 150 25.63 -30.99 -20.59
N LEU A 151 25.98 -29.78 -20.14
CA LEU A 151 26.69 -28.80 -20.96
C LEU A 151 28.17 -29.16 -21.25
N ARG A 152 28.72 -30.16 -20.56
CA ARG A 152 30.12 -30.61 -20.71
C ARG A 152 30.28 -31.92 -21.47
N SER A 153 29.18 -32.57 -21.87
CA SER A 153 29.16 -33.78 -22.72
C SER A 153 28.92 -33.45 -24.18
#